data_AF-A0A1G0DJU6-F1
#
_entry.id   AF-A0A1G0DJU6-F1
#
_cell.length_a   1.000
_cell.length_b   1.000
_cell.length_c   1.000
_cell.angle_alpha   90.00
_cell.angle_beta   90.00
_cell.angle_gamma   90.00
#
_symmetry.space_group_name_H-M   'P 1'
#
loop_
_entity.id
_entity.type
_entity.pdbx_description
1 polymer ?
#
loop_
_entity_poly.entity_id
_entity_poly.type
_entity_poly.pdbx_seq_one_letter_code
_entity_poly.pdbx_strand_id
1 'polypeptide(L)'
;MFFAHMVLRPAAVETLEPPQRLKLLNAVFRRFFNWVWGATGAILVTGFYLIYLYGGIAHAARHVQIMLALGLAMMAIFGYVFFACYVPFSLHVAKQRWKEAGEILGRIRKLVALNLVLGLLTICVVAIGAG
;
A
#
# COMPACT_ATOMS: atom_id res chain seq x y z
N MET A 1 0.46 6.15 4.88
CA MET A 1 1.58 5.34 5.40
C MET A 1 2.41 6.05 6.46
N PHE A 2 2.61 7.37 6.37
CA PHE A 2 3.28 8.17 7.39
C PHE A 2 2.66 7.99 8.80
N PHE A 3 1.34 8.14 8.95
CA PHE A 3 0.65 8.02 10.24
C PHE A 3 0.88 6.67 10.94
N ALA A 4 0.75 5.55 10.23
CA ALA A 4 0.96 4.22 10.81
C ALA A 4 2.41 3.97 11.25
N HIS A 5 3.38 4.61 10.60
CA HIS A 5 4.81 4.43 10.88
C HIS A 5 5.35 5.40 11.93
N MET A 6 4.99 6.67 11.81
CA MET A 6 5.55 7.78 12.58
C MET A 6 4.76 8.10 13.83
N VAL A 7 3.46 7.79 13.87
CA VAL A 7 2.57 8.21 14.96
C VAL A 7 2.00 7.00 15.71
N LEU A 8 1.41 6.05 15.00
CA LEU A 8 0.73 4.90 15.62
C LEU A 8 1.70 3.92 16.30
N ARG A 9 2.88 3.70 15.71
CA ARG A 9 3.88 2.76 16.24
C ARG A 9 4.51 3.23 17.55
N PRO A 10 5.05 4.45 17.70
CA PRO A 10 5.62 4.91 18.97
C PRO A 10 4.56 4.94 20.07
N ALA A 11 3.37 5.47 19.78
CA ALA A 11 2.26 5.48 20.73
C ALA A 11 1.89 4.08 21.21
N ALA A 12 1.82 3.08 20.32
CA ALA A 12 1.50 1.70 20.69
C ALA A 12 2.67 0.90 21.29
N VAL A 13 3.91 1.40 21.20
CA VAL A 13 5.06 0.85 21.94
C VAL A 13 5.06 1.38 23.37
N GLU A 14 4.65 2.63 23.55
CA GLU A 14 4.67 3.33 24.83
C GLU A 14 3.47 2.97 25.73
N THR A 15 2.31 2.67 25.14
CA THR A 15 1.05 2.48 25.88
C THR A 15 0.56 1.03 25.99
N LEU A 16 1.10 0.08 25.21
CA LEU A 16 0.51 -1.25 25.06
C LEU A 16 1.55 -2.37 25.19
N GLU A 17 1.15 -3.43 25.87
CA GLU A 17 1.90 -4.69 25.94
C GLU A 17 2.09 -5.31 24.55
N PRO A 18 3.16 -6.11 24.32
CA PRO A 18 3.51 -6.65 23.01
C PRO A 18 2.37 -7.36 22.25
N PRO A 19 1.49 -8.17 22.89
CA PRO A 19 0.36 -8.82 22.23
C PRO A 19 -0.76 -7.85 21.86
N GLN A 20 -1.03 -6.87 22.72
CA GLN A 20 -2.12 -5.91 22.55
C GLN A 20 -1.82 -4.96 21.38
N ARG A 21 -0.55 -4.57 21.21
CA ARG A 21 -0.08 -3.81 20.05
C ARG A 21 -0.37 -4.51 18.72
N LEU A 22 -0.16 -5.82 18.63
CA LEU A 22 -0.40 -6.59 17.40
C LEU A 22 -1.89 -6.69 17.07
N LYS A 23 -2.76 -6.81 18.08
CA LYS A 23 -4.22 -6.78 17.90
C LYS A 23 -4.69 -5.41 17.40
N LEU A 24 -4.19 -4.32 17.98
CA LEU A 24 -4.51 -2.96 17.53
C LEU A 24 -4.07 -2.74 16.08
N LEU A 25 -2.83 -3.11 15.75
CA LEU A 25 -2.30 -3.01 14.39
C LEU A 25 -3.14 -3.83 13.41
N ASN A 26 -3.59 -5.03 13.78
CA ASN A 26 -4.46 -5.82 12.92
C ASN A 26 -5.80 -5.11 12.64
N ALA A 27 -6.43 -4.54 13.66
CA ALA A 27 -7.68 -3.80 13.49
C ALA A 27 -7.50 -2.54 12.62
N VAL A 28 -6.40 -1.81 12.79
CA VAL A 28 -6.07 -0.64 11.97
C VAL A 28 -5.78 -1.04 10.53
N PHE A 29 -4.93 -2.05 10.31
CA PHE A 29 -4.62 -2.54 8.97
C PHE A 29 -5.85 -3.05 8.24
N ARG A 30 -6.79 -3.72 8.92
CA ARG A 30 -8.05 -4.15 8.32
C ARG A 30 -8.82 -2.99 7.69
N ARG A 31 -9.03 -1.93 8.47
CA ARG A 31 -9.77 -0.74 8.00
C ARG A 31 -8.99 0.01 6.93
N PHE A 32 -7.69 0.18 7.15
CA PHE A 32 -6.81 0.87 6.22
C PHE A 32 -6.78 0.18 4.85
N PHE A 33 -6.53 -1.13 4.80
CA PHE A 33 -6.47 -1.87 3.54
C PHE A 33 -7.78 -1.88 2.78
N ASN A 34 -8.93 -1.92 3.45
CA ASN A 34 -10.23 -1.79 2.79
C ASN A 34 -10.40 -0.42 2.10
N TRP A 35 -9.99 0.67 2.78
CA TRP A 35 -10.00 2.00 2.17
C TRP A 35 -9.01 2.11 1.01
N VAL A 36 -7.81 1.52 1.12
CA VAL A 36 -6.84 1.52 0.01
C VAL A 36 -7.38 0.76 -1.19
N TRP A 37 -8.03 -0.39 -1.01
CA TRP A 37 -8.70 -1.10 -2.11
C TRP A 37 -9.73 -0.23 -2.84
N GLY A 38 -10.56 0.49 -2.09
CA GLY A 38 -11.53 1.44 -2.66
C GLY A 38 -10.85 2.56 -3.45
N ALA A 39 -9.82 3.17 -2.89
CA ALA A 39 -9.07 4.24 -3.55
C ALA A 39 -8.33 3.74 -4.81
N THR A 40 -7.67 2.57 -4.75
CA THR A 40 -7.00 1.94 -5.89
C THR A 40 -7.99 1.62 -7.00
N GLY A 41 -9.15 1.05 -6.67
CA GLY A 41 -10.22 0.80 -7.64
C GLY A 41 -10.72 2.09 -8.30
N ALA A 42 -11.00 3.12 -7.50
CA ALA A 42 -11.44 4.42 -8.01
C ALA A 42 -10.41 5.04 -8.97
N ILE A 43 -9.13 5.08 -8.58
CA ILE A 43 -8.06 5.64 -9.40
C ILE A 43 -7.93 4.89 -10.73
N LEU A 44 -7.99 3.56 -10.73
CA LEU A 44 -7.91 2.76 -11.96
C LEU A 44 -9.10 3.03 -12.87
N VAL A 45 -10.32 3.00 -12.34
CA VAL A 45 -11.53 3.27 -13.12
C VAL A 45 -11.44 4.65 -13.74
N THR A 46 -11.08 5.68 -12.96
CA THR A 46 -10.92 7.04 -13.48
C THR A 46 -9.78 7.17 -14.48
N GLY A 47 -8.65 6.49 -14.26
CA GLY A 47 -7.48 6.53 -15.14
C GLY A 47 -7.75 5.89 -16.49
N PHE A 48 -8.36 4.69 -16.50
CA PHE A 48 -8.77 4.02 -17.73
C PHE A 48 -9.87 4.79 -18.45
N TYR A 49 -10.81 5.40 -17.72
CA TYR A 49 -11.84 6.26 -18.31
C TYR A 49 -11.23 7.47 -19.04
N LEU A 50 -10.24 8.14 -18.45
CA LEU A 50 -9.52 9.23 -19.09
C LEU A 50 -8.77 8.75 -20.33
N ILE A 51 -8.03 7.64 -20.23
CA ILE A 51 -7.31 7.05 -21.37
C ILE A 51 -8.27 6.73 -22.53
N TYR A 52 -9.45 6.19 -22.24
CA TYR A 52 -10.48 5.93 -23.24
C TYR A 52 -10.96 7.22 -23.91
N LEU A 53 -11.24 8.27 -23.12
CA LEU A 53 -11.71 9.56 -23.61
C LEU A 53 -10.67 10.27 -24.50
N TYR A 54 -9.37 10.13 -24.19
CA TYR A 54 -8.27 10.71 -24.96
C TYR A 54 -7.84 9.89 -26.20
N GLY A 55 -8.65 8.93 -26.64
CA GLY A 55 -8.39 8.17 -27.88
C GLY A 55 -7.53 6.91 -27.71
N GLY A 56 -7.39 6.41 -26.47
CA GLY A 56 -6.76 5.14 -26.14
C GLY A 56 -5.27 5.22 -25.78
N ILE A 57 -4.74 4.12 -25.23
CA ILE A 57 -3.35 4.01 -24.72
C ILE A 57 -2.30 4.33 -25.79
N ALA A 58 -2.63 4.10 -27.07
CA ALA A 58 -1.73 4.33 -28.20
C ALA A 58 -1.54 5.83 -28.54
N HIS A 59 -2.51 6.69 -28.20
CA HIS A 59 -2.43 8.14 -28.39
C HIS A 59 -1.95 8.88 -27.14
N ALA A 60 -1.87 8.17 -26.00
CA ALA A 60 -1.35 8.72 -24.77
C ALA A 60 0.17 8.93 -24.86
N ALA A 61 0.64 10.09 -24.39
CA ALA A 61 2.05 10.41 -24.37
C ALA A 61 2.87 9.36 -23.61
N ARG A 62 4.15 9.18 -24.00
CA ARG A 62 5.03 8.12 -23.46
C ARG A 62 5.15 8.16 -21.92
N HIS A 63 5.04 9.35 -21.32
CA HIS A 63 5.01 9.51 -19.86
C HIS A 63 3.78 8.89 -19.18
N VAL A 64 2.60 8.92 -19.83
CA VAL A 64 1.36 8.32 -19.33
C VAL A 64 1.47 6.79 -19.32
N GLN A 65 2.09 6.20 -20.34
CA GLN A 65 2.33 4.76 -20.40
C GLN A 65 3.29 4.30 -19.28
N ILE A 66 4.35 5.06 -19.01
CA ILE A 66 5.27 4.81 -17.90
C ILE A 66 4.54 4.96 -16.56
N MET A 67 3.72 5.99 -16.39
CA MET A 67 2.93 6.22 -15.18
C MET A 67 1.93 5.09 -14.94
N LEU A 68 1.27 4.59 -15.99
CA LEU A 68 0.36 3.46 -15.91
C LEU A 68 1.08 2.18 -15.52
N ALA A 69 2.25 1.91 -16.11
CA ALA A 69 3.08 0.75 -15.77
C ALA A 69 3.55 0.80 -14.31
N LEU A 70 3.99 1.96 -13.83
CA LEU A 70 4.35 2.18 -12.42
C LEU A 70 3.15 1.98 -11.49
N GLY A 71 1.98 2.54 -11.84
CA GLY A 71 0.74 2.36 -11.08
C GLY A 71 0.33 0.89 -10.96
N LEU A 72 0.43 0.13 -12.05
CA LEU A 72 0.18 -1.31 -12.07
C LEU A 72 1.20 -2.09 -11.22
N ALA A 73 2.48 -1.73 -11.29
CA ALA A 73 3.52 -2.33 -10.45
C ALA A 73 3.25 -2.08 -8.95
N MET A 74 2.89 -0.85 -8.59
CA MET A 74 2.49 -0.49 -7.22
C MET A 74 1.25 -1.27 -6.77
N MET A 75 0.27 -1.46 -7.64
CA MET A 75 -0.91 -2.29 -7.36
C MET A 75 -0.54 -3.76 -7.13
N ALA A 76 0.35 -4.32 -7.95
CA ALA A 76 0.81 -5.70 -7.78
C ALA A 76 1.53 -5.89 -6.43
N ILE A 77 2.39 -4.94 -6.05
CA ILE A 77 3.05 -4.92 -4.74
C ILE A 77 2.00 -4.84 -3.62
N PHE A 78 1.01 -3.97 -3.75
CA PHE A 78 -0.07 -3.85 -2.78
C PHE A 78 -0.87 -5.15 -2.63
N GLY A 79 -1.24 -5.78 -3.74
CA GLY A 79 -1.91 -7.09 -3.75
C GLY A 79 -1.07 -8.15 -3.04
N TYR A 80 0.23 -8.22 -3.34
CA TYR A 80 1.16 -9.13 -2.67
C TYR A 80 1.24 -8.86 -1.16
N VAL A 81 1.34 -7.59 -0.73
CA VAL A 81 1.31 -7.22 0.69
C VAL A 81 0.02 -7.70 1.35
N PHE A 82 -1.12 -7.54 0.70
CA PHE A 82 -2.40 -7.93 1.25
C PHE A 82 -2.52 -9.46 1.37
N PHE A 83 -2.36 -10.19 0.26
CA PHE A 83 -2.57 -11.64 0.23
C PHE A 83 -1.46 -12.42 0.92
N ALA A 84 -0.20 -12.09 0.67
CA ALA A 84 0.94 -12.87 1.17
C ALA A 84 1.43 -12.44 2.57
N CYS A 85 1.10 -11.22 3.01
CA CYS A 85 1.54 -10.74 4.33
C CYS A 85 0.37 -10.43 5.27
N TYR A 86 -0.62 -9.64 4.86
CA TYR A 86 -1.69 -9.21 5.77
C TYR A 86 -2.64 -10.35 6.17
N VAL A 87 -3.06 -11.19 5.22
CA VAL A 87 -3.91 -12.36 5.52
C VAL A 87 -3.26 -13.30 6.55
N PRO A 88 -2.01 -13.78 6.36
CA PRO A 88 -1.36 -14.62 7.36
C PRO A 88 -1.11 -13.85 8.66
N PHE A 89 -0.72 -12.58 8.62
CA PHE A 89 -0.57 -11.75 9.83
C PHE A 89 -1.85 -11.75 10.68
N SER A 90 -3.01 -11.49 10.07
CA SER A 90 -4.29 -11.49 10.77
C SER A 90 -4.61 -12.87 11.36
N LEU A 91 -4.31 -13.94 10.62
CA LEU A 91 -4.47 -15.32 11.10
C LEU A 91 -3.57 -15.64 12.29
N HIS A 92 -2.29 -15.24 12.26
CA HIS A 92 -1.35 -15.45 13.38
C HIS A 92 -1.76 -14.65 14.61
N VAL A 93 -2.27 -13.42 14.43
CA VAL A 93 -2.84 -12.62 15.54
C VAL A 93 -4.07 -13.30 16.14
N ALA A 94 -4.97 -13.86 15.30
CA ALA A 94 -6.14 -14.59 15.77
C ALA A 94 -5.77 -15.88 16.53
N LYS A 95 -4.74 -16.60 16.06
CA LYS A 95 -4.18 -17.80 16.71
C LYS A 95 -3.20 -17.50 17.86
N GLN A 96 -3.06 -16.24 18.26
CA GLN A 96 -2.14 -15.79 19.32
C GLN A 96 -0.66 -16.18 19.08
N ARG A 97 -0.26 -16.35 17.82
CA ARG A 97 1.12 -16.67 17.41
C ARG A 97 1.95 -15.40 17.25
N TRP A 98 2.29 -14.77 18.37
CA TRP A 98 2.87 -13.43 18.42
C TRP A 98 4.22 -13.30 17.70
N LYS A 99 5.08 -14.33 17.79
CA LYS A 99 6.41 -14.33 17.16
C LYS A 99 6.30 -14.30 15.63
N GLU A 100 5.51 -15.21 15.06
CA GLU A 100 5.23 -15.30 13.63
C GLU A 100 4.55 -14.01 13.11
N ALA A 101 3.59 -13.46 13.85
CA ALA A 101 2.95 -12.19 13.51
C ALA A 101 3.95 -11.01 13.49
N GLY A 102 4.91 -10.99 14.42
CA GLY A 102 5.97 -9.96 14.48
C GLY A 102 6.92 -10.00 13.27
N GLU A 103 7.28 -11.20 12.79
CA GLU A 103 8.13 -11.37 11.61
C GLU A 103 7.44 -10.86 10.34
N ILE A 104 6.17 -11.21 10.16
CA ILE A 104 5.37 -10.76 9.01
C ILE A 104 5.18 -9.25 9.05
N LEU A 105 4.96 -8.67 10.23
CA LEU A 105 4.89 -7.22 10.39
C LEU A 105 6.18 -6.53 9.89
N GLY A 106 7.34 -7.14 10.11
CA GLY A 106 8.61 -6.69 9.53
C GLY A 106 8.59 -6.65 8.00
N ARG A 107 8.06 -7.69 7.35
CA ARG A 107 7.92 -7.75 5.88
C ARG A 107 6.95 -6.73 5.34
N ILE A 108 5.77 -6.59 5.96
CA ILE A 108 4.77 -5.57 5.60
C ILE A 108 5.42 -4.19 5.56
N ARG A 109 6.21 -3.85 6.58
CA ARG A 109 6.88 -2.54 6.66
C ARG A 109 7.84 -2.28 5.50
N LYS A 110 8.67 -3.26 5.13
CA LYS A 110 9.63 -3.13 4.01
C LYS A 110 8.91 -2.91 2.68
N LEU A 111 7.88 -3.71 2.41
CA LEU A 111 7.11 -3.62 1.16
C LEU A 111 6.31 -2.32 1.07
N VAL A 112 5.74 -1.87 2.19
CA VAL A 112 5.04 -0.58 2.27
C VAL A 112 6.01 0.58 2.03
N ALA A 113 7.23 0.53 2.58
CA ALA A 113 8.26 1.54 2.34
C ALA A 113 8.69 1.56 0.86
N LEU A 114 8.88 0.38 0.26
CA LEU A 114 9.17 0.27 -1.17
C LEU A 114 8.06 0.90 -2.02
N ASN A 115 6.79 0.63 -1.70
CA ASN A 115 5.66 1.22 -2.41
C ASN A 115 5.60 2.75 -2.24
N LEU A 116 6.01 3.28 -1.09
CA LEU A 116 6.10 4.73 -0.85
C LEU A 116 7.21 5.36 -1.72
N VAL A 117 8.37 4.72 -1.81
CA VAL A 117 9.47 5.17 -2.67
C VAL A 117 9.05 5.16 -4.15
N LEU A 118 8.36 4.11 -4.60
CA LEU A 118 7.80 4.06 -5.96
C LEU A 118 6.78 5.17 -6.21
N GLY A 119 5.92 5.46 -5.22
CA GLY A 119 5.00 6.59 -5.29
C GLY A 119 5.73 7.93 -5.45
N LEU A 120 6.81 8.15 -4.69
CA LEU A 120 7.62 9.36 -4.80
C LEU A 120 8.32 9.47 -6.16
N LEU A 121 8.89 8.37 -6.65
CA LEU A 121 9.48 8.31 -7.99
C LEU A 121 8.46 8.61 -9.08
N THR A 122 7.23 8.10 -8.93
CA THR A 122 6.15 8.39 -9.88
C THR A 122 5.83 9.89 -9.92
N ILE A 123 5.78 10.56 -8.75
CA ILE A 123 5.58 12.02 -8.68
C ILE A 123 6.73 12.76 -9.39
N CYS A 124 7.99 12.35 -9.17
CA CYS A 124 9.14 12.95 -9.86
C CYS A 124 9.06 12.79 -11.39
N VAL A 125 8.67 11.61 -11.87
CA VAL A 125 8.50 11.33 -13.30
C VAL A 125 7.42 12.22 -13.90
N VAL A 126 6.30 12.41 -13.20
CA VAL A 126 5.22 13.31 -13.64
C VAL A 126 5.70 14.76 -13.65
N ALA A 127 6.40 15.23 -12.61
CA ALA A 127 6.88 16.60 -12.53
C ALA A 127 7.90 16.94 -13.62
N ILE A 128 8.78 16.00 -13.98
CA ILE A 128 9.79 16.19 -15.05
C ILE A 128 9.16 16.06 -16.44
N GLY A 129 8.19 15.15 -16.61
CA GLY A 129 7.51 14.94 -17.89
C GLY A 129 6.43 15.96 -18.24
N ALA A 130 6.01 16.77 -17.26
CA ALA A 130 5.06 17.88 -17.45
C ALA A 130 5.76 19.22 -17.77
N GLY A 131 7.09 19.25 -17.82
CA GLY A 131 7.91 20.42 -18.16
C GLY A 131 8.37 20.44 -19.62
#